data_AF-A0A7S4E0V1-F1
#
_entry.id   AF-A0A7S4E0V1-F1
#
_cell.length_a   1.000
_cell.length_b   1.000
_cell.length_c   1.000
_cell.angle_alpha   90.00
_cell.angle_beta   90.00
_cell.angle_gamma   90.00
#
_symmetry.space_group_name_H-M   'P 1'
#
loop_
_entity.id
_entity.type
_entity.pdbx_description
1 polymer ?
#
loop_
_entity_poly.entity_id
_entity_poly.type
_entity_poly.pdbx_seq_one_letter_code
_entity_poly.pdbx_strand_id
1 'polypeptide(L)'
;MASGTDVKLACSYTLWCMSKDGGFKEDAFAEGIKKIGDFDTVNGFWSYYKFLTPPNDLRPKRAIDYHCFRTGIKPIWEDPANENGGEWVLRLKKGAASRVWEDLLLAVLSGAFGDDDEICGVVVSAKALEDKITIWNKTGADKDKVMMILAALQKILGITNAAAFEYLAHSNKIKQLQMNKNDQSNAGRGGHRQRKSSGKHSRRSSHAHSNGHHHSGGQLHNKPNGEQSRIAAVEQKQ
;
A
#
# COMPACT_ATOMS: atom_id res chain seq x y z
N MET A 1 5.75 2.70 -41.70
CA MET A 1 5.42 2.38 -40.30
C MET A 1 6.74 2.36 -39.54
N ALA A 2 6.95 3.25 -38.56
CA ALA A 2 8.21 3.23 -37.82
C ALA A 2 8.33 1.88 -37.12
N SER A 3 9.35 1.10 -37.47
CA SER A 3 9.81 -0.03 -36.66
C SER A 3 10.42 0.56 -35.39
N GLY A 4 9.57 1.00 -34.46
CA GLY A 4 10.01 1.50 -33.18
C GLY A 4 10.62 0.34 -32.41
N THR A 5 11.94 0.28 -32.34
CA THR A 5 12.66 -0.64 -31.46
C THR A 5 12.10 -0.50 -30.05
N ASP A 6 11.56 -1.59 -29.52
CA ASP A 6 11.07 -1.66 -28.16
C ASP A 6 12.22 -1.39 -27.19
N VAL A 7 12.04 -0.42 -26.30
CA VAL A 7 13.11 0.06 -25.42
C VAL A 7 13.26 -0.93 -24.27
N LYS A 8 14.45 -1.52 -24.14
CA LYS A 8 14.78 -2.44 -23.05
C LYS A 8 15.00 -1.68 -21.74
N LEU A 9 14.45 -2.22 -20.66
CA LEU A 9 14.64 -1.72 -19.30
C LEU A 9 15.99 -2.19 -18.75
N ALA A 10 16.53 -1.48 -17.75
CA ALA A 10 17.78 -1.84 -17.09
C ALA A 10 17.71 -3.21 -16.40
N CYS A 11 16.51 -3.63 -15.98
CA CYS A 11 16.23 -4.98 -15.48
C CYS A 11 14.79 -5.38 -15.79
N SER A 12 14.48 -6.67 -15.57
CA SER A 12 13.13 -7.21 -15.70
C SER A 12 12.33 -6.97 -14.42
N TYR A 13 11.03 -6.76 -14.58
CA TYR A 13 10.08 -6.59 -13.49
C TYR A 13 8.91 -7.57 -13.62
N THR A 14 8.30 -7.87 -12.48
CA THR A 14 7.10 -8.68 -12.38
C THR A 14 5.99 -7.87 -11.71
N LEU A 15 4.84 -7.80 -12.38
CA LEU A 15 3.63 -7.19 -11.84
C LEU A 15 2.78 -8.26 -11.14
N TRP A 16 2.24 -7.92 -9.98
CA TRP A 16 1.40 -8.79 -9.16
C TRP A 16 0.15 -8.04 -8.68
N CYS A 17 -0.90 -8.79 -8.35
CA CYS A 17 -2.11 -8.29 -7.71
C CYS A 17 -2.48 -9.19 -6.53
N MET A 18 -2.90 -8.58 -5.43
CA MET A 18 -3.47 -9.28 -4.28
C MET A 18 -4.84 -8.70 -3.95
N SER A 19 -5.84 -9.56 -3.82
CA SER A 19 -7.14 -9.21 -3.26
C SER A 19 -7.31 -9.91 -1.92
N LYS A 20 -7.62 -9.17 -0.85
CA LYS A 20 -7.77 -9.73 0.51
C LYS A 20 -9.15 -10.36 0.75
N ASP A 21 -9.61 -11.21 -0.18
CA ASP A 21 -10.97 -11.77 -0.17
C ASP A 21 -11.20 -12.90 0.86
N GLY A 22 -10.19 -13.32 1.62
CA GLY A 22 -10.32 -14.12 2.85
C GLY A 22 -9.51 -13.47 3.97
N GLY A 23 -10.00 -13.47 5.21
CA GLY A 23 -9.35 -12.81 6.35
C GLY A 23 -7.85 -13.15 6.50
N PHE A 24 -7.11 -12.31 7.23
CA PHE A 24 -5.68 -12.46 7.50
C PHE A 24 -5.34 -13.86 8.06
N LYS A 25 -4.90 -14.76 7.18
CA LYS A 25 -4.06 -15.90 7.53
C LYS A 25 -2.72 -15.66 6.84
N GLU A 26 -1.63 -15.80 7.58
CA GLU A 26 -0.27 -15.54 7.08
C GLU A 26 0.07 -16.46 5.90
N ASP A 27 -0.36 -17.73 5.96
CA ASP A 27 -0.27 -18.70 4.85
C ASP A 27 -1.06 -18.25 3.60
N ALA A 28 -2.12 -17.45 3.77
CA ALA A 28 -2.95 -16.95 2.67
C ALA A 28 -2.35 -15.73 1.95
N PHE A 29 -1.27 -15.11 2.46
CA PHE A 29 -0.61 -13.98 1.78
C PHE A 29 0.16 -14.45 0.54
N ALA A 30 0.96 -15.51 0.68
CA ALA A 30 1.68 -16.13 -0.43
C ALA A 30 0.73 -16.79 -1.45
N GLU A 31 -0.40 -17.35 -0.99
CA GLU A 31 -1.45 -17.92 -1.86
C GLU A 31 -2.35 -16.86 -2.50
N GLY A 32 -2.48 -15.69 -1.86
CA GLY A 32 -3.36 -14.59 -2.28
C GLY A 32 -2.75 -13.64 -3.30
N ILE A 33 -1.42 -13.68 -3.48
CA ILE A 33 -0.75 -12.88 -4.50
C ILE A 33 -0.72 -13.60 -5.86
N LYS A 34 -1.28 -12.95 -6.87
CA LYS A 34 -1.34 -13.48 -8.23
C LYS A 34 -0.39 -12.71 -9.12
N LYS A 35 0.48 -13.46 -9.80
CA LYS A 35 1.33 -12.91 -10.87
C LYS A 35 0.46 -12.46 -12.03
N ILE A 36 0.65 -11.22 -12.49
CA ILE A 36 0.03 -10.70 -13.70
C ILE A 36 0.94 -10.99 -14.91
N GLY A 37 2.24 -10.69 -14.79
CA GLY A 37 3.19 -10.96 -15.86
C GLY A 37 4.58 -10.39 -15.60
N ASP A 38 5.55 -10.88 -16.36
CA ASP A 38 6.90 -10.32 -16.41
C ASP A 38 7.06 -9.43 -17.63
N PHE A 39 7.91 -8.42 -17.52
CA PHE A 39 8.31 -7.56 -18.62
C PHE A 39 9.73 -7.02 -18.41
N ASP A 40 10.49 -6.90 -19.50
CA ASP A 40 11.82 -6.31 -19.53
C ASP A 40 11.93 -5.16 -20.56
N THR A 41 10.80 -4.71 -21.11
CA THR A 41 10.73 -3.60 -22.06
C THR A 41 9.64 -2.59 -21.70
N VAL A 42 9.75 -1.39 -22.25
CA VAL A 42 8.74 -0.32 -22.09
C VAL A 42 7.40 -0.72 -22.68
N ASN A 43 7.36 -1.31 -23.89
CA ASN A 43 6.09 -1.78 -24.45
C ASN A 43 5.54 -2.96 -23.65
N GLY A 44 6.41 -3.83 -23.12
CA GLY A 44 6.03 -4.91 -22.20
C GLY A 44 5.29 -4.36 -20.99
N PHE A 45 5.83 -3.34 -20.31
CA PHE A 45 5.15 -2.66 -19.21
C PHE A 45 3.77 -2.15 -19.60
N TRP A 46 3.67 -1.35 -20.67
CA TRP A 46 2.40 -0.77 -21.12
C TRP A 46 1.39 -1.80 -21.59
N SER A 47 1.85 -2.96 -22.08
CA SER A 47 0.98 -4.06 -22.50
C SER A 47 0.17 -4.64 -21.35
N TYR A 48 0.69 -4.60 -20.12
CA TYR A 48 -0.03 -4.98 -18.89
C TYR A 48 -0.74 -3.77 -18.25
N TYR A 49 -0.01 -2.66 -18.07
CA TYR A 49 -0.48 -1.51 -17.28
C TYR A 49 -1.82 -0.95 -17.78
N LYS A 50 -1.99 -0.84 -19.11
CA LYS A 50 -3.21 -0.28 -19.73
C LYS A 50 -4.50 -1.06 -19.45
N PHE A 51 -4.38 -2.31 -19.02
CA PHE A 51 -5.53 -3.16 -18.67
C PHE A 51 -5.76 -3.26 -17.16
N LEU A 52 -4.89 -2.67 -16.34
CA LEU A 52 -5.13 -2.57 -14.91
C LEU A 52 -6.26 -1.57 -14.65
N THR A 53 -7.10 -1.89 -13.67
CA THR A 53 -8.02 -0.88 -13.14
C THR A 53 -7.19 0.15 -12.37
N PRO A 54 -7.31 1.46 -12.66
CA PRO A 54 -6.56 2.47 -11.92
C PRO A 54 -6.83 2.38 -10.41
N PRO A 55 -5.84 2.59 -9.53
CA PRO A 55 -6.03 2.51 -8.08
C PRO A 55 -7.21 3.34 -7.54
N ASN A 56 -7.43 4.54 -8.08
CA ASN A 56 -8.55 5.41 -7.71
C ASN A 56 -9.92 4.86 -8.13
N ASP A 57 -9.97 3.95 -9.11
CA ASP A 57 -11.20 3.34 -9.64
C ASP A 57 -11.52 2.01 -8.99
N LEU A 58 -10.57 1.44 -8.26
CA LEU A 58 -10.84 0.35 -7.34
C LEU A 58 -11.87 0.84 -6.30
N ARG A 59 -12.96 0.09 -6.14
CA ARG A 59 -14.00 0.32 -5.12
C ARG A 59 -14.05 -0.87 -4.16
N PRO A 60 -12.95 -1.18 -3.47
CA PRO A 60 -12.85 -2.51 -2.94
C PRO A 60 -13.49 -2.55 -1.55
N LYS A 61 -14.30 -3.58 -1.29
CA LYS A 61 -14.85 -3.84 0.06
C LYS A 61 -13.73 -4.17 1.06
N ARG A 62 -12.56 -4.60 0.56
CA ARG A 62 -11.33 -4.93 1.29
C ARG A 62 -10.15 -4.33 0.55
N ALA A 63 -8.92 -4.40 1.07
CA ALA A 63 -7.79 -3.82 0.34
C ALA A 63 -7.44 -4.65 -0.92
N ILE A 64 -7.13 -3.96 -2.02
CA ILE A 64 -6.53 -4.53 -3.22
C ILE A 64 -5.14 -3.90 -3.37
N ASP A 65 -4.14 -4.75 -3.52
CA ASP A 65 -2.74 -4.34 -3.64
C ASP A 65 -2.22 -4.67 -5.05
N TYR A 66 -1.60 -3.70 -5.73
CA TYR A 66 -0.76 -3.96 -6.90
C TYR A 66 0.71 -3.83 -6.51
N HIS A 67 1.54 -4.75 -7.00
CA HIS A 67 2.97 -4.78 -6.71
C HIS A 67 3.75 -4.84 -8.02
N CYS A 68 4.82 -4.05 -8.14
CA CYS A 68 5.78 -4.14 -9.24
C CYS A 68 7.18 -4.30 -8.65
N PHE A 69 7.75 -5.50 -8.78
CA PHE A 69 9.03 -5.86 -8.16
C PHE A 69 10.01 -6.31 -9.23
N ARG A 70 11.32 -6.16 -9.00
CA ARG A 70 12.33 -6.75 -9.87
C ARG A 70 12.07 -8.26 -10.01
N THR A 71 12.16 -8.78 -11.22
CA THR A 71 11.92 -10.20 -11.48
C THR A 71 12.85 -11.06 -10.64
N GLY A 72 12.30 -12.09 -9.99
CA GLY A 72 13.02 -12.94 -9.05
C GLY A 72 12.86 -12.54 -7.58
N ILE A 73 12.41 -11.32 -7.30
CA ILE A 73 12.08 -10.86 -5.93
C ILE A 73 10.57 -10.97 -5.73
N LYS A 74 10.14 -11.82 -4.80
CA LYS A 74 8.74 -11.88 -4.38
C LYS A 74 8.42 -10.71 -3.46
N PRO A 75 7.24 -10.08 -3.54
CA PRO A 75 6.83 -8.99 -2.65
C PRO A 75 6.35 -9.53 -1.29
N ILE A 76 7.18 -10.37 -0.67
CA ILE A 76 6.99 -10.97 0.65
C ILE A 76 8.23 -10.66 1.49
N TRP A 77 8.09 -10.58 2.81
CA TRP A 77 9.20 -10.17 3.69
C TRP A 77 10.22 -11.29 3.92
N GLU A 78 9.82 -12.53 3.65
CA GLU A 78 10.64 -13.75 3.72
C GLU A 78 11.53 -13.93 2.48
N ASP A 79 11.35 -13.12 1.43
CA ASP A 79 12.26 -13.15 0.29
C ASP A 79 13.66 -12.68 0.73
N PRO A 80 14.75 -13.38 0.35
CA PRO A 80 16.10 -13.02 0.76
C PRO A 80 16.51 -11.58 0.39
N ALA A 81 15.94 -11.02 -0.67
CA ALA A 81 16.20 -9.63 -1.04
C ALA A 81 15.47 -8.62 -0.15
N ASN A 82 14.43 -9.03 0.58
CA ASN A 82 13.60 -8.14 1.42
C ASN A 82 13.86 -8.32 2.92
N GLU A 83 14.36 -9.47 3.38
CA GLU A 83 14.40 -9.83 4.81
C GLU A 83 15.20 -8.83 5.68
N ASN A 84 16.28 -8.26 5.13
CA ASN A 84 17.15 -7.29 5.80
C ASN A 84 16.80 -5.83 5.46
N GLY A 85 15.72 -5.66 4.69
CA GLY A 85 15.30 -4.41 4.10
C GLY A 85 14.28 -3.63 4.91
N GLY A 86 13.59 -2.73 4.22
CA GLY A 86 12.46 -2.00 4.75
C GLY A 86 11.60 -1.41 3.64
N GLU A 87 10.60 -0.65 4.06
CA GLU A 87 9.74 0.11 3.16
C GLU A 87 9.61 1.56 3.59
N TRP A 88 9.69 2.47 2.61
CA TRP A 88 9.16 3.82 2.77
C TRP A 88 7.65 3.79 2.53
N VAL A 89 6.89 4.42 3.42
CA VAL A 89 5.43 4.45 3.40
C VAL A 89 4.95 5.88 3.21
N LEU A 90 4.09 6.08 2.21
CA LEU A 90 3.33 7.30 2.00
C LEU A 90 1.83 6.99 2.07
N ARG A 91 1.12 7.69 2.95
CA ARG A 91 -0.35 7.63 3.03
C ARG A 91 -0.96 8.71 2.18
N LEU A 92 -2.00 8.35 1.43
CA LEU A 92 -2.63 9.19 0.45
C LEU A 92 -4.13 9.32 0.74
N LYS A 93 -4.62 10.55 0.67
CA LYS A 93 -6.06 10.78 0.52
C LYS A 93 -6.56 10.17 -0.79
N LYS A 94 -7.84 9.79 -0.80
CA LYS A 94 -8.51 9.30 -1.99
C LYS A 94 -8.40 10.26 -3.16
N GLY A 95 -8.22 9.70 -4.36
CA GLY A 95 -8.08 10.44 -5.61
C GLY A 95 -6.64 10.73 -6.02
N ALA A 96 -5.65 10.54 -5.16
CA ALA A 96 -4.24 10.76 -5.51
C ALA A 96 -3.51 9.48 -5.98
N ALA A 97 -4.02 8.29 -5.62
CA ALA A 97 -3.28 7.03 -5.72
C ALA A 97 -2.87 6.67 -7.15
N SER A 98 -3.75 6.80 -8.14
CA SER A 98 -3.43 6.43 -9.53
C SER A 98 -2.22 7.19 -10.08
N ARG A 99 -2.15 8.50 -9.78
CA ARG A 99 -1.07 9.36 -10.29
C ARG A 99 0.25 9.05 -9.59
N VAL A 100 0.24 8.98 -8.26
CA VAL A 100 1.44 8.68 -7.47
C VAL A 100 1.97 7.28 -7.82
N TRP A 101 1.08 6.32 -8.04
CA TRP A 101 1.43 4.97 -8.48
C TRP A 101 2.14 4.98 -9.84
N GLU A 102 1.59 5.70 -10.83
CA GLU A 102 2.20 5.82 -12.16
C GLU A 102 3.56 6.53 -12.09
N ASP A 103 3.65 7.67 -11.40
CA ASP A 103 4.90 8.42 -11.27
C ASP A 103 6.01 7.54 -10.64
N LEU A 104 5.69 6.72 -9.64
CA LEU A 104 6.66 5.80 -9.02
C LEU A 104 7.02 4.59 -9.89
N LEU A 105 6.05 4.00 -10.58
CA LEU A 105 6.34 2.94 -11.54
C LEU A 105 7.35 3.45 -12.57
N LEU A 106 7.05 4.58 -13.22
CA LEU A 106 7.95 5.16 -14.21
C LEU A 106 9.32 5.48 -13.63
N ALA A 107 9.38 6.03 -12.42
CA ALA A 107 10.65 6.32 -11.75
C ALA A 107 11.51 5.06 -11.53
N VAL A 108 10.91 3.98 -11.03
CA VAL A 108 11.61 2.71 -10.81
C VAL A 108 12.08 2.10 -12.13
N LEU A 109 11.22 2.08 -13.15
CA LEU A 109 11.55 1.52 -14.46
C LEU A 109 12.64 2.33 -15.20
N SER A 110 12.70 3.65 -14.95
CA SER A 110 13.69 4.54 -15.56
C SER A 110 15.05 4.59 -14.84
N GLY A 111 15.15 4.03 -13.63
CA GLY A 111 16.34 4.14 -12.81
C GLY A 111 16.53 5.51 -12.14
N ALA A 112 15.47 6.08 -11.57
CA ALA A 112 15.49 7.45 -11.03
C ALA A 112 15.90 7.56 -9.55
N PHE A 113 16.27 6.45 -8.89
CA PHE A 113 16.57 6.43 -7.44
C PHE A 113 18.06 6.57 -7.10
N GLY A 114 18.94 6.60 -8.11
CA GLY A 114 20.39 6.81 -7.94
C GLY A 114 21.15 5.52 -7.62
N ASP A 115 20.64 4.70 -6.70
CA ASP A 115 21.05 3.31 -6.48
C ASP A 115 19.84 2.39 -6.75
N ASP A 116 19.52 2.18 -8.02
CA ASP A 116 18.32 1.41 -8.37
C ASP A 116 18.43 -0.07 -8.02
N ASP A 117 19.64 -0.63 -7.90
CA ASP A 117 19.80 -2.00 -7.44
C ASP A 117 19.34 -2.17 -5.99
N GLU A 118 19.40 -1.12 -5.18
CA GLU A 118 18.87 -1.13 -3.82
C GLU A 118 17.34 -1.27 -3.77
N ILE A 119 16.62 -0.91 -4.85
CA ILE A 119 15.15 -0.98 -4.92
C ILE A 119 14.68 -2.39 -5.27
N CYS A 120 13.89 -2.98 -4.38
CA CYS A 120 13.21 -4.27 -4.61
C CYS A 120 11.97 -4.10 -5.47
N GLY A 121 11.14 -3.10 -5.16
CA GLY A 121 9.87 -2.88 -5.83
C GLY A 121 8.98 -1.83 -5.18
N VAL A 122 7.80 -1.64 -5.77
CA VAL A 122 6.79 -0.68 -5.34
C VAL A 122 5.43 -1.33 -5.19
N VAL A 123 4.64 -0.82 -4.25
CA VAL A 123 3.27 -1.30 -3.97
C VAL A 123 2.32 -0.13 -3.87
N VAL A 124 1.14 -0.27 -4.47
CA VAL A 124 -0.03 0.53 -4.16
C VAL A 124 -1.09 -0.35 -3.50
N SER A 125 -1.53 0.07 -2.33
CA SER A 125 -2.64 -0.53 -1.58
C SER A 125 -3.85 0.38 -1.65
N ALA A 126 -4.82 0.03 -2.48
CA ALA A 126 -6.11 0.71 -2.51
C ALA A 126 -7.00 0.19 -1.37
N LYS A 127 -7.39 1.06 -0.43
CA LYS A 127 -8.23 0.67 0.72
C LYS A 127 -9.54 1.44 0.77
N ALA A 128 -10.34 1.26 1.83
CA ALA A 128 -11.62 1.96 1.94
C ALA A 128 -11.46 3.46 2.25
N LEU A 129 -10.61 3.80 3.24
CA LEU A 129 -10.50 5.17 3.77
C LEU A 129 -9.37 5.98 3.13
N GLU A 130 -8.18 5.41 3.11
CA GLU A 130 -6.97 6.03 2.57
C GLU A 130 -6.21 5.00 1.74
N ASP A 131 -5.47 5.48 0.75
CA ASP A 131 -4.58 4.64 -0.03
C ASP A 131 -3.17 4.69 0.55
N LYS A 132 -2.41 3.63 0.37
CA LYS A 132 -1.02 3.56 0.81
C LYS A 132 -0.13 3.23 -0.38
N ILE A 133 0.98 3.94 -0.48
CA ILE A 133 2.04 3.68 -1.44
C ILE A 133 3.29 3.29 -0.67
N THR A 134 4.00 2.28 -1.14
CA THR A 134 5.28 1.88 -0.55
C THR A 134 6.35 1.58 -1.56
N ILE A 135 7.59 1.85 -1.16
CA ILE A 135 8.80 1.52 -1.92
C ILE A 135 9.66 0.65 -1.01
N TRP A 136 10.04 -0.52 -1.50
CA TRP A 136 10.78 -1.54 -0.75
C TRP A 136 12.23 -1.54 -1.20
N ASN A 137 13.15 -1.67 -0.25
CA ASN A 137 14.59 -1.71 -0.51
C ASN A 137 15.28 -2.84 0.25
N LYS A 138 16.47 -3.25 -0.24
CA LYS A 138 17.19 -4.44 0.23
C LYS A 138 17.80 -4.32 1.63
N THR A 139 18.26 -3.12 1.98
CA THR A 139 19.14 -2.88 3.13
C THR A 139 18.57 -1.79 4.04
N GLY A 140 17.96 -2.19 5.16
CA GLY A 140 17.39 -1.23 6.10
C GLY A 140 18.35 -0.68 7.16
N ALA A 141 19.53 -1.28 7.31
CA ALA A 141 20.54 -0.84 8.26
C ALA A 141 21.43 0.30 7.72
N ASP A 142 21.53 0.44 6.40
CA ASP A 142 22.30 1.48 5.74
C ASP A 142 21.49 2.78 5.68
N LYS A 143 21.80 3.71 6.59
CA LYS A 143 21.08 4.98 6.69
C LYS A 143 21.29 5.88 5.48
N ASP A 144 22.44 5.82 4.82
CA ASP A 144 22.75 6.68 3.69
C ASP A 144 21.90 6.27 2.48
N LYS A 145 21.78 4.96 2.24
CA LYS A 145 20.86 4.41 1.23
C LYS A 145 19.40 4.73 1.54
N VAL A 146 18.97 4.52 2.78
CA VAL A 146 17.59 4.82 3.20
C VAL A 146 17.25 6.29 2.97
N MET A 147 18.16 7.21 3.31
CA MET A 147 17.96 8.65 3.12
C MET A 147 18.09 9.09 1.65
N MET A 148 18.92 8.43 0.85
CA MET A 148 19.00 8.65 -0.60
C MET A 148 17.67 8.34 -1.28
N ILE A 149 17.03 7.21 -0.91
CA ILE A 149 15.72 6.84 -1.42
C ILE A 149 14.67 7.89 -1.03
N LEU A 150 14.69 8.38 0.22
CA LEU A 150 13.81 9.46 0.64
C LEU A 150 13.99 10.72 -0.22
N ALA A 151 15.23 11.16 -0.43
CA ALA A 151 15.51 12.34 -1.25
C ALA A 151 15.00 12.17 -2.70
N ALA A 152 15.17 10.98 -3.28
CA ALA A 152 14.60 10.64 -4.58
C ALA A 152 13.07 10.70 -4.56
N LEU A 153 12.41 10.12 -3.55
CA LEU A 153 10.94 10.16 -3.41
C LEU A 153 10.41 11.59 -3.31
N GLN A 154 11.05 12.44 -2.51
CA GLN A 154 10.68 13.85 -2.37
C GLN A 154 10.76 14.58 -3.71
N LYS A 155 11.81 14.32 -4.50
CA LYS A 155 12.01 14.89 -5.84
C LYS A 155 10.99 14.37 -6.85
N ILE A 156 10.81 13.06 -6.94
CA ILE A 156 9.91 12.41 -7.91
C ILE A 156 8.47 12.85 -7.68
N LEU A 157 8.04 12.89 -6.42
CA LEU A 157 6.65 13.19 -6.05
C LEU A 157 6.39 14.68 -5.81
N GLY A 158 7.44 15.49 -5.74
CA GLY A 158 7.33 16.92 -5.40
C GLY A 158 6.81 17.14 -3.97
N ILE A 159 7.17 16.25 -3.03
CA ILE A 159 6.75 16.33 -1.62
C ILE A 159 7.97 16.67 -0.78
N THR A 160 8.09 17.93 -0.35
CA THR A 160 9.26 18.41 0.39
C THR A 160 9.21 18.10 1.89
N ASN A 161 8.03 17.83 2.44
CA ASN A 161 7.89 17.45 3.84
C ASN A 161 8.37 16.00 4.05
N ALA A 162 9.55 15.81 4.62
CA ALA A 162 10.08 14.48 4.92
C ALA A 162 9.18 13.67 5.88
N ALA A 163 8.46 14.34 6.80
CA ALA A 163 7.56 13.67 7.75
C ALA A 163 6.33 13.03 7.09
N ALA A 164 6.08 13.32 5.81
CA ALA A 164 5.12 12.62 4.96
C ALA A 164 5.43 11.12 4.81
N PHE A 165 6.72 10.79 4.89
CA PHE A 165 7.25 9.47 4.61
C PHE A 165 7.65 8.80 5.92
N GLU A 166 7.18 7.59 6.12
CA GLU A 166 7.52 6.77 7.28
C GLU A 166 8.36 5.58 6.83
N TYR A 167 9.56 5.40 7.38
CA TYR A 167 10.38 4.23 7.10
C TYR A 167 10.09 3.10 8.09
N LEU A 168 9.80 1.91 7.58
CA LEU A 168 9.51 0.73 8.37
C LEU A 168 10.47 -0.41 7.99
N ALA A 169 11.42 -0.73 8.86
CA ALA A 169 12.26 -1.91 8.70
C ALA A 169 11.40 -3.19 8.80
N HIS A 170 11.64 -4.17 7.90
CA HIS A 170 10.85 -5.40 7.87
C HIS A 170 11.00 -6.21 9.17
N SER A 171 12.20 -6.24 9.75
CA SER A 171 12.49 -6.87 11.04
C SER A 171 11.59 -6.38 12.19
N ASN A 172 11.15 -5.11 12.17
CA ASN A 172 10.25 -4.56 13.18
C ASN A 172 8.81 -5.06 13.01
N LYS A 173 8.32 -5.21 11.77
CA LYS A 173 6.99 -5.76 11.48
C LYS A 173 6.88 -7.21 11.93
N ILE A 174 7.92 -8.01 11.70
CA ILE A 174 7.97 -9.42 12.11
C ILE A 174 7.82 -9.53 13.63
N LYS A 175 8.59 -8.72 14.38
CA LYS A 175 8.51 -8.68 15.85
C LYS A 175 7.11 -8.29 16.34
N GLN A 176 6.48 -7.28 15.73
CA GLN A 176 5.11 -6.88 16.08
C GLN A 176 4.08 -7.98 15.81
N LEU A 177 4.18 -8.67 14.66
CA LEU A 177 3.29 -9.78 14.31
C LEU A 177 3.46 -10.96 15.29
N GLN A 178 4.70 -11.28 15.68
CA GLN A 178 4.99 -12.32 16.66
C GLN A 178 4.45 -11.97 18.06
N MET A 179 4.60 -10.72 18.50
CA MET A 179 4.04 -10.24 19.76
C MET A 179 2.51 -10.35 19.77
N ASN A 180 1.84 -9.93 18.69
CA ASN A 180 0.38 -9.99 18.58
C ASN A 180 -0.17 -11.44 18.62
N LYS A 181 0.56 -12.43 18.10
CA LYS A 181 0.19 -13.86 18.20
C LYS A 181 0.32 -14.39 19.62
N ASN A 182 1.37 -13.96 20.34
CA ASN A 182 1.58 -14.36 21.73
C ASN A 182 0.48 -13.83 22.65
N ASP A 183 0.03 -12.58 22.43
CA ASP A 183 -1.08 -12.01 23.20
C ASP A 183 -2.42 -12.71 22.94
N GLN A 184 -2.73 -13.07 21.69
CA GLN A 184 -3.96 -13.80 21.36
C GLN A 184 -3.97 -15.23 21.92
N SER A 185 -2.82 -15.91 21.93
CA SER A 185 -2.71 -17.26 22.52
C SER A 185 -2.78 -17.25 24.06
N ASN A 186 -2.32 -16.17 24.70
CA ASN A 186 -2.39 -16.02 26.16
C ASN A 186 -3.80 -15.62 26.65
N ALA A 187 -4.52 -14.80 25.87
CA ALA A 187 -5.92 -14.44 26.15
C ALA A 187 -6.88 -15.66 26.07
N GLY A 188 -6.54 -16.69 25.29
CA GLY A 188 -7.31 -17.94 25.19
C GLY A 188 -7.16 -18.90 26.37
N ARG A 189 -6.18 -18.70 27.26
CA ARG A 189 -5.91 -19.60 28.41
C ARG A 189 -6.45 -19.09 29.75
N GLY A 190 -6.90 -17.84 29.84
CA GLY A 190 -7.40 -17.22 31.07
C GLY A 190 -8.92 -17.06 31.09
N GLY A 191 -9.70 -18.14 31.18
CA GLY A 191 -11.15 -18.03 30.99
C GLY A 191 -12.07 -19.09 31.58
N HIS A 192 -11.65 -19.89 32.56
CA HIS A 192 -12.60 -20.72 33.34
C HIS A 192 -12.77 -20.16 34.77
N ARG A 193 -13.60 -19.12 34.89
CA ARG A 193 -14.22 -18.73 36.16
C ARG A 193 -15.73 -18.95 36.04
N GLN A 194 -16.22 -20.00 36.72
CA GLN A 194 -17.65 -20.28 36.91
C GLN A 194 -18.38 -19.03 37.40
N ARG A 195 -19.32 -18.50 36.60
CA ARG A 195 -20.36 -17.60 37.08
C ARG A 195 -21.61 -18.42 37.40
N LYS A 196 -21.92 -18.54 38.69
CA LYS A 196 -23.20 -19.03 39.20
C LYS A 196 -24.33 -18.08 38.78
N SER A 197 -25.44 -18.68 38.35
CA SER A 197 -26.69 -17.97 38.05
C SER A 197 -27.45 -17.59 39.31
N SER A 198 -28.04 -16.40 39.32
CA SER A 198 -29.31 -16.14 40.00
C SER A 198 -30.02 -14.98 39.29
N GLY A 199 -31.26 -15.22 38.87
CA GLY A 199 -32.08 -14.25 38.14
C GLY A 199 -32.97 -13.41 39.06
N LYS A 200 -33.54 -12.33 38.51
CA LYS A 200 -35.00 -12.15 38.26
C LYS A 200 -35.41 -10.67 38.13
N HIS A 201 -36.39 -10.46 37.22
CA HIS A 201 -37.40 -9.38 37.12
C HIS A 201 -36.91 -7.95 36.83
N SER A 202 -37.65 -7.03 36.18
CA SER A 202 -38.74 -7.02 35.19
C SER A 202 -38.97 -5.51 34.89
N ARG A 203 -39.29 -5.13 33.65
CA ARG A 203 -40.40 -4.21 33.25
C ARG A 203 -40.13 -3.44 31.95
N ARG A 204 -41.22 -3.35 31.19
CA ARG A 204 -41.51 -2.61 29.94
C ARG A 204 -41.27 -1.10 30.07
N SER A 205 -40.95 -0.44 28.95
CA SER A 205 -41.89 0.47 28.27
C SER A 205 -41.33 0.96 26.91
N SER A 206 -42.24 1.03 25.95
CA SER A 206 -42.21 1.65 24.62
C SER A 206 -41.92 3.16 24.66
N HIS A 207 -41.44 3.73 23.55
CA HIS A 207 -42.07 4.82 22.77
C HIS A 207 -41.35 5.03 21.41
N ALA A 208 -42.13 5.39 20.40
CA ALA A 208 -41.74 5.67 19.01
C ALA A 208 -41.86 7.18 18.70
N HIS A 209 -41.12 7.65 17.66
CA HIS A 209 -41.38 8.79 16.74
C HIS A 209 -40.09 8.98 15.90
N SER A 210 -40.04 8.90 14.56
CA SER A 210 -40.71 9.53 13.40
C SER A 210 -39.98 10.75 12.80
N ASN A 211 -39.43 10.53 11.58
CA ASN A 211 -39.32 11.38 10.37
C ASN A 211 -38.64 12.78 10.30
N GLY A 212 -37.98 13.00 9.14
CA GLY A 212 -37.72 14.28 8.45
C GLY A 212 -36.33 14.35 7.79
N HIS A 213 -36.14 14.05 6.49
CA HIS A 213 -36.25 14.88 5.26
C HIS A 213 -35.09 15.84 4.90
N HIS A 214 -34.54 15.62 3.69
CA HIS A 214 -33.92 16.50 2.67
C HIS A 214 -32.97 17.67 3.05
N HIS A 215 -31.77 17.70 2.47
CA HIS A 215 -31.50 18.51 1.25
C HIS A 215 -30.07 18.31 0.67
N SER A 216 -30.04 18.29 -0.65
CA SER A 216 -28.91 18.34 -1.57
C SER A 216 -28.31 19.75 -1.65
N GLY A 217 -26.98 19.84 -1.75
CA GLY A 217 -26.24 21.05 -2.08
C GLY A 217 -24.95 20.69 -2.80
N GLY A 218 -24.94 20.86 -4.12
CA GLY A 218 -23.75 20.70 -4.96
C GLY A 218 -22.82 21.89 -4.78
N GLN A 219 -21.52 21.61 -4.64
CA GLN A 219 -20.49 22.63 -4.64
C GLN A 219 -19.39 22.23 -5.62
N LEU A 220 -19.36 22.96 -6.74
CA LEU A 220 -18.30 22.96 -7.73
C LEU A 220 -16.98 23.30 -7.04
N HIS A 221 -16.07 22.33 -6.95
CA HIS A 221 -14.70 22.58 -6.53
C HIS A 221 -13.82 22.79 -7.76
N ASN A 222 -13.26 23.99 -7.84
CA ASN A 222 -12.13 24.32 -8.70
C ASN A 222 -11.02 23.28 -8.51
N LYS A 223 -10.56 22.66 -9.61
CA LYS A 223 -9.39 21.77 -9.58
C LYS A 223 -8.15 22.61 -9.26
N PRO A 224 -7.38 22.29 -8.20
CA PRO A 224 -6.09 22.93 -7.97
C PRO A 224 -5.14 22.56 -9.11
N ASN A 225 -4.22 23.46 -9.43
CA ASN A 225 -3.13 23.19 -10.35
C ASN A 225 -2.28 22.01 -9.81
N GLY A 226 -1.68 21.20 -10.69
CA GLY A 226 -1.14 19.88 -10.37
C GLY A 226 -0.11 19.82 -9.23
N GLU A 227 0.53 20.95 -8.91
CA GLU A 227 1.48 21.10 -7.80
C GLU A 227 0.79 21.30 -6.44
N GLN A 228 -0.36 21.99 -6.38
CA GLN A 228 -1.13 22.19 -5.15
C GLN A 228 -1.85 20.91 -4.71
N SER A 229 -2.29 20.07 -5.66
CA SER A 229 -2.85 18.75 -5.34
C SER A 229 -1.83 17.79 -4.71
N ARG A 230 -0.53 17.92 -5.04
CA ARG A 230 0.54 17.09 -4.48
C ARG A 230 0.76 17.36 -3.00
N ILE A 231 0.76 18.65 -2.63
CA ILE A 231 0.93 19.10 -1.24
C ILE A 231 -0.31 18.75 -0.39
N ALA A 232 -1.51 18.83 -0.96
CA ALA A 232 -2.76 18.55 -0.25
C ALA A 232 -3.03 17.05 0.03
N ALA A 233 -2.31 16.14 -0.63
CA ALA A 233 -2.51 14.69 -0.59
C ALA A 233 -1.92 14.00 0.64
N VAL A 234 -1.02 14.67 1.37
CA VAL A 234 -0.26 14.12 2.50
C VAL A 234 -0.83 14.65 3.81
N GLU A 235 -1.09 13.75 4.76
CA GLU A 235 -1.53 14.13 6.11
C GLU A 235 -0.40 14.84 6.87
N GLN A 236 -0.62 16.08 7.30
CA GLN A 236 0.19 16.69 8.35
C GLN A 236 -0.27 16.07 9.68
N LYS A 237 0.54 15.19 10.27
CA LYS A 237 0.40 14.88 11.70
C LYS A 237 0.70 16.17 12.47
N GLN A 238 -0.33 16.79 13.00
CA GLN A 238 -0.22 17.73 14.14
C GLN A 238 -0.13 16.93 15.43
#